data_AF-A0AAW2V9Y7-F1
#
_entry.id   AF-A0AAW2V9Y7-F1
#
_cell.length_a   1.000
_cell.length_b   1.000
_cell.length_c   1.000
_cell.angle_alpha   90.00
_cell.angle_beta   90.00
_cell.angle_gamma   90.00
#
_symmetry.space_group_name_H-M   'P 1'
#
loop_
_entity.id
_entity.type
_entity.pdbx_description
1 polymer ?
#
loop_
_entity_poly.entity_id
_entity_poly.type
_entity_poly.pdbx_seq_one_letter_code
_entity_poly.pdbx_strand_id
1 'polypeptide(L)'
;MGLQVVPSDSEALAKINAFDEEVNMTIEDLVNSSYLKERIELLKTEVEKAGSTPDEDSKSNIQALQAEIKQTITEAISFPELKEKYEKLVAEILETTKPSVGSDGSSGDENTEDSQVNVNLEANRSFV
;
A
#
# COMPACT_ATOMS: atom_id res chain seq x y z
N MET A 1 12.30 8.75 6.91
CA MET A 1 11.21 9.53 6.29
C MET A 1 10.99 8.94 4.91
N GLY A 2 9.83 8.33 4.65
CA GLY A 2 9.55 7.75 3.33
C GLY A 2 9.27 8.86 2.33
N LEU A 3 9.91 8.83 1.16
CA LEU A 3 9.51 9.66 0.02
C LEU A 3 8.15 9.14 -0.48
N GLN A 4 7.09 9.89 -0.21
CA GLN A 4 5.80 9.69 -0.87
C GLN A 4 5.91 10.31 -2.27
N VAL A 5 6.16 9.47 -3.29
CA VAL A 5 6.10 9.88 -4.68
C VAL A 5 4.63 9.96 -5.09
N VAL A 6 4.11 11.16 -5.30
CA VAL A 6 2.79 11.35 -5.92
C VAL A 6 3.01 11.21 -7.43
N PRO A 7 2.41 10.23 -8.11
CA PRO A 7 2.57 10.08 -9.55
C PRO A 7 2.01 11.33 -10.25
N SER A 8 2.82 11.95 -11.10
CA SER A 8 2.37 13.06 -11.96
C SER A 8 1.67 12.57 -13.24
N ASP A 9 1.62 11.25 -13.43
CA ASP A 9 1.01 10.60 -14.59
C ASP A 9 -0.50 10.43 -14.40
N SER A 10 -1.27 11.06 -15.29
CA SER A 10 -2.74 11.01 -15.29
C SER A 10 -3.31 9.58 -15.30
N GLU A 11 -2.58 8.61 -15.88
CA GLU A 11 -2.99 7.22 -15.95
C GLU A 11 -2.81 6.49 -14.61
N ALA A 12 -1.66 6.68 -13.94
CA ALA A 12 -1.40 6.10 -12.63
C ALA A 12 -2.43 6.59 -11.59
N LEU A 13 -2.76 7.89 -11.64
CA LEU A 13 -3.77 8.47 -10.76
C LEU A 13 -5.18 7.92 -11.05
N ALA A 14 -5.52 7.68 -12.32
CA ALA A 14 -6.80 7.05 -12.69
C ALA A 14 -6.91 5.61 -12.15
N LYS A 15 -5.83 4.81 -12.24
CA LYS A 15 -5.80 3.44 -11.71
C LYS A 15 -5.91 3.40 -10.18
N ILE A 16 -5.25 4.33 -9.48
CA ILE A 16 -5.39 4.47 -8.02
C ILE A 16 -6.83 4.79 -7.64
N ASN A 17 -7.46 5.75 -8.31
CA ASN A 17 -8.85 6.12 -8.02
C ASN A 17 -9.82 4.96 -8.30
N ALA A 18 -9.62 4.21 -9.38
CA ALA A 18 -10.45 3.04 -9.68
C ALA A 18 -10.30 1.94 -8.63
N PHE A 19 -9.09 1.71 -8.12
CA PHE A 19 -8.86 0.76 -7.03
C PHE A 19 -9.50 1.24 -5.72
N ASP A 20 -9.42 2.54 -5.41
CA ASP A 20 -10.09 3.13 -4.24
C ASP A 20 -11.62 2.97 -4.32
N GLU A 21 -12.20 3.19 -5.50
CA GLU A 21 -13.63 2.97 -5.74
C GLU A 21 -14.01 1.50 -5.54
N GLU A 22 -13.22 0.55 -6.04
CA GLU A 22 -13.45 -0.88 -5.83
C GLU A 22 -13.41 -1.27 -4.34
N VAL A 23 -12.45 -0.75 -3.59
CA VAL A 23 -12.35 -0.97 -2.15
C VAL A 23 -13.58 -0.40 -1.43
N ASN A 24 -13.99 0.82 -1.79
CA ASN A 24 -15.17 1.47 -1.20
C ASN A 24 -16.45 0.68 -1.50
N MET A 25 -16.65 0.21 -2.74
CA MET A 25 -17.79 -0.65 -3.10
C MET A 25 -17.80 -1.94 -2.28
N THR A 26 -16.65 -2.59 -2.12
CA THR A 26 -16.54 -3.83 -1.33
C THR A 26 -16.94 -3.60 0.14
N ILE A 27 -16.49 -2.50 0.73
CA ILE A 27 -16.85 -2.11 2.09
C ILE A 27 -18.35 -1.78 2.18
N GLU A 28 -18.88 -1.05 1.20
CA GLU A 28 -20.29 -0.67 1.16
C GLU A 28 -21.20 -1.90 1.07
N ASP A 29 -20.87 -2.85 0.20
CA ASP A 29 -21.59 -4.12 0.07
C ASP A 29 -21.58 -4.92 1.36
N LEU A 30 -20.41 -5.01 2.02
CA LEU A 30 -20.26 -5.69 3.31
C LEU A 30 -21.14 -5.03 4.40
N VAL A 31 -21.07 -3.71 4.54
CA VAL A 31 -21.84 -2.94 5.54
C VAL A 31 -23.33 -3.01 5.25
N ASN A 32 -23.71 -3.08 3.97
CA ASN A 32 -25.10 -3.19 3.57
C ASN A 32 -25.66 -4.61 3.61
N SER A 33 -24.80 -5.63 3.73
CA SER A 33 -25.21 -7.02 3.79
C SER A 33 -26.23 -7.27 4.91
N SER A 34 -27.29 -8.02 4.57
CA SER A 34 -28.30 -8.42 5.56
C SER A 34 -27.68 -9.28 6.66
N TYR A 35 -26.75 -10.17 6.29
CA TYR A 35 -26.07 -11.04 7.23
C TYR A 35 -25.33 -10.27 8.34
N LEU A 36 -24.49 -9.28 7.99
CA LEU A 36 -23.76 -8.51 9.01
C LEU A 36 -24.73 -7.70 9.89
N LYS A 37 -25.77 -7.11 9.30
CA LYS A 37 -26.82 -6.37 10.03
C LYS A 37 -27.54 -7.27 11.03
N GLU A 38 -27.97 -8.45 10.60
CA GLU A 38 -28.66 -9.45 11.44
C GLU A 38 -27.76 -9.91 12.60
N ARG A 39 -26.47 -10.17 12.35
CA ARG A 39 -25.53 -10.60 13.40
C ARG A 39 -25.31 -9.51 14.45
N ILE A 40 -25.20 -8.24 14.01
CA ILE A 40 -25.07 -7.10 14.92
C ILE A 40 -26.35 -6.91 15.75
N GLU A 41 -27.52 -7.06 15.14
CA GLU A 41 -28.81 -6.96 15.84
C GLU A 41 -28.99 -8.09 16.86
N LEU A 42 -28.59 -9.31 16.50
CA LEU A 42 -28.57 -10.44 17.43
C LEU A 42 -27.61 -10.21 18.60
N LEU A 43 -26.41 -9.69 18.33
CA LEU A 43 -25.44 -9.33 19.37
C LEU A 43 -25.99 -8.27 20.33
N LYS A 44 -26.65 -7.23 19.81
CA LYS A 44 -27.31 -6.21 20.65
C LYS A 44 -28.37 -6.84 21.56
N THR A 45 -29.22 -7.68 21.00
CA THR A 45 -30.29 -8.37 21.74
C THR A 45 -29.72 -9.25 22.84
N GLU A 46 -28.65 -10.01 22.56
CA GLU A 46 -28.04 -10.88 23.56
C GLU A 46 -27.36 -10.08 24.68
N VAL A 47 -26.69 -8.97 24.34
CA VAL A 47 -26.10 -8.06 25.33
C VAL A 47 -27.18 -7.44 26.24
N GLU A 48 -28.30 -7.00 25.66
CA GLU A 48 -29.43 -6.46 26.43
C GLU A 48 -30.04 -7.51 27.37
N LYS A 49 -30.25 -8.73 26.85
CA LYS A 49 -30.78 -9.86 27.63
C LYS A 49 -29.85 -10.26 28.78
N ALA A 50 -28.54 -10.23 28.56
CA ALA A 50 -27.56 -10.64 29.56
C ALA A 50 -27.43 -9.63 30.71
N GLY A 51 -27.82 -8.36 30.49
CA GLY A 51 -27.85 -7.32 31.51
C GLY A 51 -26.47 -7.02 32.11
N SER A 52 -26.44 -6.51 33.35
CA SER A 52 -25.19 -6.09 34.01
C SER A 52 -24.36 -7.23 34.60
N THR A 53 -24.96 -8.41 34.78
CA THR A 53 -24.31 -9.61 35.34
C THR A 53 -24.65 -10.81 34.47
N PRO A 54 -23.99 -10.94 33.31
CA PRO A 54 -24.20 -12.06 32.40
C PRO A 54 -23.71 -13.37 33.04
N ASP A 55 -24.49 -14.44 32.88
CA ASP A 55 -24.04 -15.80 33.18
C ASP A 55 -23.01 -16.29 32.14
N GLU A 56 -22.43 -17.47 32.39
CA GLU A 56 -21.37 -18.01 31.54
C GLU A 56 -21.85 -18.30 30.12
N ASP A 57 -23.09 -18.78 29.97
CA ASP A 57 -23.70 -19.07 28.69
C ASP A 57 -23.89 -17.78 27.87
N SER A 58 -24.40 -16.72 28.50
CA SER A 58 -24.59 -15.41 27.88
C SER A 58 -23.25 -14.82 27.44
N LYS A 59 -22.20 -14.91 28.28
CA LYS A 59 -20.86 -14.45 27.90
C LYS A 59 -20.31 -15.22 26.71
N SER A 60 -20.44 -16.54 26.72
CA SER A 60 -19.98 -17.42 25.64
C SER A 60 -20.68 -17.07 24.33
N ASN A 61 -22.00 -16.89 24.36
CA ASN A 61 -22.79 -16.54 23.17
C ASN A 61 -22.41 -15.15 22.61
N ILE A 62 -22.26 -14.15 23.49
CA ILE A 62 -21.81 -12.81 23.11
C ILE A 62 -20.42 -12.86 22.46
N GLN A 63 -19.48 -13.62 23.04
CA GLN A 63 -18.13 -13.78 22.48
C GLN A 63 -18.14 -14.47 21.12
N ALA A 64 -18.97 -15.50 20.96
CA ALA A 64 -19.13 -16.21 19.69
C ALA A 64 -19.63 -15.27 18.59
N LEU A 65 -20.67 -14.48 18.87
CA LEU A 65 -21.21 -13.50 17.92
C LEU A 65 -20.18 -12.40 17.57
N GLN A 66 -19.43 -11.92 18.57
CA GLN A 66 -18.34 -10.97 18.32
C GLN A 66 -17.24 -11.55 17.43
N ALA A 67 -16.88 -12.81 17.65
CA ALA A 67 -15.87 -13.51 16.84
C ALA A 67 -16.35 -13.70 15.40
N GLU A 68 -17.60 -14.14 15.21
CA GLU A 68 -18.23 -14.31 13.90
C GLU A 68 -18.25 -12.99 13.12
N ILE A 69 -18.73 -11.90 13.72
CA ILE A 69 -18.76 -10.57 13.10
C ILE A 69 -17.36 -10.12 12.68
N LYS A 70 -16.35 -10.27 13.56
CA LYS A 70 -14.97 -9.90 13.26
C LYS A 70 -14.39 -10.74 12.13
N GLN A 71 -14.69 -12.04 12.12
CA GLN A 71 -14.24 -12.96 11.08
C GLN A 71 -14.81 -12.55 9.72
N THR A 72 -16.12 -12.33 9.62
CA THR A 72 -16.77 -11.89 8.38
C THR A 72 -16.16 -10.61 7.83
N ILE A 73 -15.91 -9.62 8.69
CA ILE A 73 -15.26 -8.37 8.28
C ILE A 73 -13.83 -8.64 7.80
N THR A 74 -13.08 -9.48 8.52
CA THR A 74 -11.69 -9.81 8.18
C THR A 74 -11.61 -10.54 6.85
N GLU A 75 -12.49 -11.50 6.59
CA GLU A 75 -12.51 -12.27 5.34
C GLU A 75 -12.84 -11.38 4.14
N ALA A 76 -13.78 -10.45 4.29
CA ALA A 76 -14.16 -9.51 3.23
C ALA A 76 -13.04 -8.52 2.88
N ILE A 77 -12.28 -8.02 3.85
CA ILE A 77 -11.16 -7.08 3.59
C ILE A 77 -9.84 -7.77 3.27
N SER A 78 -9.65 -9.01 3.74
CA SER A 78 -8.45 -9.82 3.46
C SER A 78 -8.57 -10.58 2.14
N PHE A 79 -9.57 -10.21 1.33
CA PHE A 79 -9.86 -10.86 0.06
C PHE A 79 -8.58 -10.89 -0.78
N PRO A 80 -8.04 -12.08 -1.09
CA PRO A 80 -6.73 -12.22 -1.73
C PRO A 80 -6.60 -11.40 -3.02
N GLU A 81 -7.73 -11.22 -3.70
CA GLU A 81 -7.85 -10.48 -4.95
C GLU A 81 -7.61 -8.97 -4.77
N LEU A 82 -8.09 -8.35 -3.69
CA LEU A 82 -7.80 -6.93 -3.39
C LEU A 82 -6.32 -6.73 -3.08
N LYS A 83 -5.72 -7.66 -2.33
CA LYS A 83 -4.29 -7.62 -2.02
C LYS A 83 -3.43 -7.79 -3.27
N GLU A 84 -3.74 -8.78 -4.11
CA GLU A 84 -3.03 -9.02 -5.37
C GLU A 84 -3.15 -7.81 -6.30
N LYS A 85 -4.35 -7.23 -6.44
CA LYS A 85 -4.59 -6.00 -7.21
C LYS A 85 -3.77 -4.83 -6.69
N TYR A 86 -3.68 -4.65 -5.37
CA TYR A 86 -2.85 -3.62 -4.75
C TYR A 86 -1.36 -3.82 -5.08
N GLU A 87 -0.83 -5.04 -4.89
CA GLU A 87 0.58 -5.35 -5.16
C GLU A 87 0.91 -5.13 -6.65
N LYS A 88 0.00 -5.54 -7.55
CA LYS A 88 0.12 -5.30 -8.99
C LYS A 88 0.09 -3.81 -9.32
N LEU A 89 -0.83 -3.05 -8.76
CA LEU A 89 -0.93 -1.59 -8.95
C LEU A 89 0.36 -0.89 -8.51
N VAL A 90 0.92 -1.28 -7.37
CA VAL A 90 2.21 -0.77 -6.88
C VAL A 90 3.34 -1.07 -7.87
N ALA A 91 3.41 -2.31 -8.39
CA ALA A 91 4.43 -2.68 -9.37
C ALA A 91 4.31 -1.88 -10.68
N GLU A 92 3.10 -1.69 -11.20
CA GLU A 92 2.84 -0.91 -12.41
C GLU A 92 3.27 0.56 -12.24
N ILE A 93 2.91 1.19 -11.12
CA ILE A 93 3.30 2.59 -10.83
C ILE A 93 4.83 2.71 -10.72
N LEU A 94 5.49 1.74 -10.08
CA LEU A 94 6.95 1.74 -9.97
C LEU A 94 7.64 1.54 -11.33
N GLU A 95 7.04 0.78 -12.25
CA GLU A 95 7.56 0.60 -13.61
C GLU A 95 7.45 1.89 -14.42
N THR A 96 6.31 2.58 -14.38
CA THR A 96 6.11 3.85 -15.13
C THR A 96 6.95 4.99 -14.58
N THR A 97 7.30 4.96 -13.29
CA THR A 97 8.14 5.98 -12.64
C THR A 97 9.64 5.71 -12.78
N LYS A 98 10.06 4.56 -13.38
CA LYS A 98 11.48 4.37 -13.70
C LYS A 98 11.89 5.44 -14.71
N PRO A 99 12.94 6.23 -14.43
CA PRO A 99 13.47 7.11 -15.45
C PRO A 99 13.86 6.22 -16.62
N SER A 100 13.34 6.54 -17.82
CA SER A 100 13.92 6.04 -19.05
C SER A 100 15.38 6.42 -19.01
N VAL A 101 16.25 5.46 -18.68
CA VAL A 101 17.69 5.60 -18.92
C VAL A 101 17.79 5.55 -20.43
N GLY A 102 17.49 6.69 -21.05
CA GLY A 102 17.95 7.02 -22.37
C GLY A 102 19.45 6.86 -22.30
N SER A 103 19.94 5.74 -22.83
CA SER A 103 21.33 5.58 -23.20
C SER A 103 21.56 6.47 -24.41
N ASP A 104 21.48 7.79 -24.20
CA ASP A 104 21.92 8.82 -25.11
C ASP A 104 23.22 9.37 -24.52
N GLY A 105 24.30 8.66 -24.81
CA GLY A 105 25.58 8.91 -24.17
C GLY A 105 26.59 7.84 -24.49
N SER A 106 27.15 7.91 -25.70
CA SER A 106 28.58 7.77 -25.96
C SER A 106 28.86 7.10 -27.32
N SER A 107 29.21 7.94 -28.29
CA SER A 107 30.36 7.67 -29.16
C SER A 107 31.12 8.99 -29.29
N GLY A 108 32.24 9.09 -28.58
CA GLY A 108 33.18 10.19 -28.74
C GLY A 108 33.82 10.17 -30.13
N ASP A 109 34.20 11.34 -30.63
CA ASP A 109 35.61 11.73 -30.75
C ASP A 109 35.68 13.21 -31.20
N GLU A 110 36.85 13.80 -30.96
CA GLU A 110 37.50 14.91 -31.65
C GLU A 110 37.38 16.37 -31.13
N ASN A 111 38.48 16.77 -30.46
CA ASN A 111 39.13 18.08 -30.41
C ASN A 111 38.34 19.32 -29.98
N THR A 112 38.74 19.92 -28.85
CA THR A 112 39.25 21.30 -28.80
C THR A 112 40.07 21.48 -27.51
N GLU A 113 41.26 22.04 -27.69
CA GLU A 113 42.28 22.34 -26.69
C GLU A 113 41.85 23.45 -25.71
N ASP A 114 42.71 23.66 -24.70
CA ASP A 114 42.78 24.82 -23.81
C ASP A 114 41.85 24.87 -22.59
N SER A 115 42.36 24.39 -21.46
CA SER A 115 42.55 25.28 -20.29
C SER A 115 43.47 24.64 -19.25
N GLN A 116 44.63 25.30 -19.12
CA GLN A 116 45.71 25.00 -18.20
C GLN A 116 45.24 25.03 -16.73
N VAL A 117 45.55 23.97 -15.97
CA VAL A 117 45.71 24.08 -14.52
C VAL A 117 47.11 23.67 -14.11
N ASN A 118 47.84 24.70 -13.70
CA ASN A 118 49.23 24.76 -13.29
C ASN A 118 49.49 23.86 -12.06
N VAL A 119 50.19 22.74 -12.22
CA VAL A 119 50.67 21.94 -11.09
C VAL A 119 52.08 22.43 -10.71
N ASN A 120 52.13 23.17 -9.60
CA ASN A 120 53.38 23.63 -9.03
C ASN A 120 54.20 22.44 -8.51
N LEU A 121 55.45 22.43 -8.92
CA LEU A 121 56.52 21.48 -8.68
C LEU A 121 56.99 21.56 -7.23
N GLU A 122 56.94 20.46 -6.48
CA GLU A 122 57.90 20.27 -5.41
C GLU A 122 58.42 18.84 -5.38
N ALA A 123 59.68 18.74 -5.79
CA ALA A 123 60.47 17.54 -5.85
C ALA A 123 60.88 17.09 -4.45
N ASN A 124 60.73 15.81 -4.15
CA ASN A 124 61.70 15.15 -3.29
C ASN A 124 61.96 13.71 -3.73
N ARG A 125 63.17 13.54 -4.26
CA ARG A 125 63.80 12.27 -4.63
C ARG A 125 64.24 11.53 -3.35
N SER A 126 64.13 10.21 -3.32
CA SER A 126 65.25 9.35 -2.92
C SER A 126 65.05 7.91 -3.36
N PHE A 127 66.18 7.34 -3.78
CA PHE A 127 66.41 6.08 -4.47
C PHE A 127 66.38 4.86 -3.53
N VAL A 128 66.06 3.69 -4.10
CA VAL A 128 66.83 2.46 -3.87
C VAL A 128 67.02 1.78 -5.23
#